data_AF-A0A7S2KVW1-F1
#
_entry.id   AF-A0A7S2KVW1-F1
#
_cell.length_a   1.000
_cell.length_b   1.000
_cell.length_c   1.000
_cell.angle_alpha   90.00
_cell.angle_beta   90.00
_cell.angle_gamma   90.00
#
_symmetry.space_group_name_H-M   'P 1'
#
loop_
_entity.id
_entity.type
_entity.pdbx_description
1 polymer ?
#
loop_
_entity_poly.entity_id
_entity_poly.type
_entity_poly.pdbx_seq_one_letter_code
_entity_poly.pdbx_strand_id
1 'polypeptide(L)'
;APPPSYRCMTVARGAWAVGPGDGVALAARMANLCDDEVLPDGDPRAFPATRIKEAFRFTAQCVAAEAGARPLPAPRQKLPSDRGAHQRVLAEAYVVAVQQAVVETAKPMRHGLVGALGLVAVGAFRFAVWRFGTLPEVSSGHLLSIFSDAFCVAAGLPVFIQGVNSFVVKNGWLGAVLTVLFCMSVTSGAALLIVCWFGHTQPISVRPMFKHFAAIEAVIGAWDCALVASVALEAAAAVSMWRVYRVLRRCGLYPPDAHPRGTGPISRVSYLELVCEADDAEKWMRSCPQLGEAGGPLVVETISVGTEATDD
;
A
#
# COMPACT_ATOMS: atom_id res chain seq x y z
N ALA A 1 23.02 -22.74 21.90
CA ALA A 1 23.57 -21.37 21.73
C ALA A 1 23.24 -20.91 20.31
N PRO A 2 22.83 -19.65 20.07
CA PRO A 2 22.53 -19.19 18.72
C PRO A 2 23.81 -19.16 17.87
N PRO A 3 23.69 -19.36 16.54
CA PRO A 3 24.83 -19.33 15.62
C PRO A 3 25.52 -17.94 15.61
N PRO A 4 26.84 -17.87 15.35
CA PRO A 4 27.65 -16.66 15.48
C PRO A 4 27.15 -15.48 14.62
N SER A 5 26.51 -15.77 13.47
CA SER A 5 25.90 -14.75 12.60
C SER A 5 24.75 -13.97 13.27
N TYR A 6 24.04 -14.58 14.22
CA TYR A 6 22.95 -13.93 14.95
C TYR A 6 23.44 -13.03 16.09
N ARG A 7 24.64 -13.26 16.64
CA ARG A 7 25.23 -12.38 17.66
C ARG A 7 25.63 -11.03 17.07
N CYS A 8 26.19 -11.01 15.86
CA CYS A 8 26.59 -9.76 15.20
C CYS A 8 25.41 -8.81 14.91
N MET A 9 24.28 -9.34 14.41
CA MET A 9 23.09 -8.51 14.11
C MET A 9 22.38 -8.00 15.38
N THR A 10 22.38 -8.77 16.46
CA THR A 10 21.71 -8.36 17.72
C THR A 10 22.47 -7.21 18.40
N VAL A 11 23.81 -7.15 18.25
CA VAL A 11 24.63 -6.07 18.82
C VAL A 11 24.62 -4.81 17.96
N ALA A 12 24.53 -4.93 16.62
CA ALA A 12 24.36 -3.79 15.73
C ALA A 12 23.08 -2.98 16.05
N ARG A 13 22.00 -3.64 16.48
CA ARG A 13 20.77 -2.96 16.97
C ARG A 13 20.97 -2.19 18.29
N GLY A 14 21.90 -2.63 19.14
CA GLY A 14 22.20 -1.95 20.41
C GLY A 14 23.01 -0.66 20.22
N ALA A 15 23.87 -0.59 19.20
CA ALA A 15 24.73 0.57 18.95
C ALA A 15 23.97 1.84 18.52
N TRP A 16 22.76 1.69 17.95
CA TRP A 16 21.90 2.82 17.58
C TRP A 16 21.15 3.45 18.76
N ALA A 17 21.16 2.81 19.93
CA ALA A 17 20.45 3.28 21.13
C ALA A 17 21.33 4.12 22.07
N VAL A 18 22.63 4.26 21.79
CA VAL A 18 23.59 4.96 22.65
C VAL A 18 23.99 6.29 21.99
N GLY A 19 24.09 7.36 22.78
CA GLY A 19 24.33 8.71 22.29
C GLY A 19 25.62 8.85 21.46
N PRO A 20 25.75 9.95 20.68
CA PRO A 20 26.77 10.11 19.63
C PRO A 20 28.23 10.00 20.10
N GLY A 21 28.52 10.14 21.40
CA GLY A 21 29.87 9.96 21.96
C GLY A 21 30.26 8.49 22.21
N ASP A 22 29.31 7.65 22.61
CA ASP A 22 29.58 6.27 23.02
C ASP A 22 29.59 5.30 21.82
N GLY A 23 28.92 5.67 20.72
CA GLY A 23 28.89 4.89 19.49
C GLY A 23 30.27 4.72 18.84
N VAL A 24 31.14 5.73 18.94
CA VAL A 24 32.51 5.69 18.36
C VAL A 24 33.42 4.74 19.15
N ALA A 25 33.35 4.78 20.48
CA ALA A 25 34.11 3.88 21.35
C ALA A 25 33.64 2.42 21.22
N LEU A 26 32.33 2.21 21.04
CA LEU A 26 31.75 0.89 20.80
C LEU A 26 32.14 0.34 19.42
N ALA A 27 32.10 1.16 18.37
CA ALA A 27 32.53 0.77 17.03
C ALA A 27 34.03 0.40 16.98
N ALA A 28 34.88 1.16 17.67
CA ALA A 28 36.31 0.85 17.79
C ALA A 28 36.57 -0.45 18.57
N ARG A 29 35.80 -0.72 19.64
CA ARG A 29 35.86 -2.01 20.36
C ARG A 29 35.38 -3.20 19.50
N MET A 30 34.35 -3.00 18.67
CA MET A 30 33.85 -4.05 17.77
C MET A 30 34.83 -4.39 16.65
N ALA A 31 35.56 -3.40 16.13
CA ALA A 31 36.61 -3.65 15.14
C ALA A 31 37.74 -4.56 15.69
N ASN A 32 38.13 -4.36 16.96
CA ASN A 32 39.16 -5.17 17.61
C ASN A 32 38.66 -6.59 17.99
N LEU A 33 37.36 -6.78 18.23
CA LEU A 33 36.78 -8.10 18.52
C LEU A 33 36.69 -9.02 17.30
N CYS A 34 36.78 -8.46 16.08
CA CYS A 34 36.76 -9.22 14.84
C CYS A 34 38.13 -9.74 14.38
N ASP A 35 39.21 -9.45 15.11
CA ASP A 35 40.57 -9.89 14.73
C ASP A 35 40.95 -11.28 15.29
N ASP A 36 40.17 -11.87 16.20
CA ASP A 36 40.53 -13.13 16.88
C ASP A 36 39.87 -14.42 16.34
N GLU A 37 38.98 -14.36 15.33
CA GLU A 37 38.42 -15.58 14.71
C GLU A 37 39.15 -15.94 13.41
N VAL A 38 40.20 -16.75 13.55
CA VAL A 38 40.79 -17.51 12.43
C VAL A 38 39.77 -18.57 12.00
N LEU A 39 39.00 -18.28 10.95
CA LEU A 39 38.14 -19.28 10.32
C LEU A 39 39.01 -20.36 9.64
N PRO A 40 38.73 -21.65 9.84
CA PRO A 40 39.43 -22.73 9.14
C PRO A 40 39.14 -22.64 7.63
N ASP A 41 40.21 -22.60 6.84
CA ASP A 41 40.21 -22.59 5.38
C ASP A 41 39.33 -23.71 4.82
N GLY A 42 38.33 -23.38 3.99
CA GLY A 42 37.64 -24.42 3.22
C GLY A 42 36.31 -24.11 2.55
N ASP A 43 35.64 -22.97 2.78
CA ASP A 43 34.34 -22.71 2.14
C ASP A 43 34.40 -21.59 1.07
N PRO A 44 34.28 -21.91 -0.23
CA PRO A 44 34.24 -20.92 -1.31
C PRO A 44 32.96 -20.06 -1.33
N ARG A 45 32.02 -20.28 -0.40
CA ARG A 45 30.85 -19.39 -0.17
C ARG A 45 31.06 -18.38 0.95
N ALA A 46 32.24 -18.36 1.59
CA ALA A 46 32.57 -17.37 2.60
C ALA A 46 32.59 -15.96 1.98
N PHE A 47 31.65 -15.11 2.40
CA PHE A 47 31.67 -13.68 2.09
C PHE A 47 33.04 -13.11 2.49
N PRO A 48 33.76 -12.42 1.60
CA PRO A 48 35.13 -12.00 1.88
C PRO A 48 35.13 -11.01 3.04
N ALA A 49 35.67 -11.42 4.19
CA ALA A 49 35.78 -10.61 5.40
C ALA A 49 36.49 -9.26 5.16
N THR A 50 37.28 -9.18 4.09
CA THR A 50 37.92 -7.95 3.60
C THR A 50 36.91 -6.86 3.21
N ARG A 51 35.76 -7.20 2.62
CA ARG A 51 34.73 -6.22 2.24
C ARG A 51 34.00 -5.62 3.45
N ILE A 52 33.85 -6.38 4.54
CA ILE A 52 33.24 -5.87 5.78
C ILE A 52 34.19 -4.88 6.46
N LYS A 53 35.51 -5.19 6.47
CA LYS A 53 36.54 -4.26 6.99
C LYS A 53 36.60 -2.95 6.21
N GLU A 54 36.43 -2.99 4.89
CA GLU A 54 36.37 -1.78 4.05
C GLU A 54 35.11 -0.94 4.31
N ALA A 55 33.95 -1.58 4.47
CA ALA A 55 32.71 -0.89 4.80
C ALA A 55 32.79 -0.16 6.16
N PHE A 56 33.37 -0.79 7.19
CA PHE A 56 33.55 -0.14 8.50
C PHE A 56 34.57 1.01 8.48
N ARG A 57 35.67 0.89 7.71
CA ARG A 57 36.63 1.99 7.55
C ARG A 57 36.01 3.19 6.84
N PHE A 58 35.17 2.95 5.82
CA PHE A 58 34.47 4.03 5.12
C PHE A 58 33.51 4.78 6.04
N THR A 59 32.71 4.07 6.84
CA THR A 59 31.81 4.70 7.83
C THR A 59 32.57 5.50 8.88
N ALA A 60 33.70 4.97 9.38
CA ALA A 60 34.53 5.70 10.35
C ALA A 60 35.16 6.97 9.76
N GLN A 61 35.54 6.97 8.48
CA GLN A 61 36.07 8.14 7.78
C GLN A 61 34.98 9.19 7.52
N CYS A 62 33.76 8.79 7.18
CA CYS A 62 32.62 9.72 7.04
C CYS A 62 32.28 10.40 8.37
N VAL A 63 32.27 9.66 9.49
CA VAL A 63 31.99 10.22 10.82
C VAL A 63 33.13 11.14 11.29
N ALA A 64 34.39 10.81 11.00
CA ALA A 64 35.52 11.67 11.33
C ALA A 64 35.55 12.97 10.49
N ALA A 65 35.07 12.92 9.24
CA ALA A 65 34.95 14.10 8.38
C ALA A 65 33.84 15.06 8.87
N GLU A 66 32.77 14.55 9.47
CA GLU A 66 31.71 15.37 10.09
C GLU A 66 32.16 16.03 11.40
N ALA A 67 33.13 15.45 12.11
CA ALA A 67 33.67 16.03 13.36
C ALA A 67 34.53 17.30 13.13
N GLY A 68 34.89 17.61 11.88
CA GLY A 68 35.57 18.84 11.48
C GLY A 68 34.65 20.02 11.15
N ALA A 69 33.34 19.89 11.41
CA ALA A 69 32.36 20.92 11.11
C ALA A 69 32.63 22.22 11.89
N ARG A 70 32.64 23.34 11.15
CA ARG A 70 32.79 24.72 11.63
C ARG A 70 32.01 24.97 12.93
N PRO A 71 32.54 25.78 13.87
CA PRO A 71 31.82 26.17 15.08
C PRO A 71 30.43 26.70 14.70
N LEU A 72 29.40 26.06 15.27
CA LEU A 72 28.01 26.44 15.07
C LEU A 72 27.86 27.93 15.39
N PRO A 73 27.28 28.74 14.50
CA PRO A 73 27.04 30.15 14.77
C PRO A 73 26.24 30.27 16.07
N ALA A 74 26.64 31.23 16.91
CA ALA A 74 26.05 31.48 18.22
C ALA A 74 24.50 31.47 18.12
N PRO A 75 23.80 30.86 19.10
CA PRO A 75 22.36 30.73 19.06
C PRO A 75 21.71 32.11 18.91
N ARG A 76 21.19 32.39 17.70
CA ARG A 76 20.39 33.58 17.43
C ARG A 76 19.25 33.61 18.44
N GLN A 77 19.16 34.71 19.19
CA GLN A 77 18.08 34.96 20.13
C GLN A 77 16.74 34.74 19.41
N LYS A 78 15.96 33.77 19.90
CA LYS A 78 14.64 33.42 19.37
C LYS A 78 13.72 34.63 19.54
N LEU A 79 13.35 35.28 18.43
CA LEU A 79 12.26 36.25 18.45
C LEU A 79 10.98 35.54 18.97
N PRO A 80 10.22 36.18 19.87
CA PRO A 80 9.00 35.60 20.39
C PRO A 80 7.92 35.51 19.30
N SER A 81 7.44 34.28 19.09
CA SER A 81 6.06 33.90 18.76
C SER A 81 5.45 34.20 17.38
N ASP A 82 6.14 33.86 16.29
CA ASP A 82 5.47 33.57 15.00
C ASP A 82 5.08 32.07 14.85
N ARG A 83 5.67 31.21 15.69
CA ARG A 83 5.36 29.76 15.69
C ARG A 83 3.92 29.46 16.08
N GLY A 84 3.36 30.21 17.03
CA GLY A 84 1.98 30.04 17.46
C GLY A 84 0.98 30.44 16.38
N ALA A 85 1.24 31.55 15.67
CA ALA A 85 0.44 31.97 14.52
C ALA A 85 0.54 30.94 13.39
N HIS A 86 1.75 30.48 13.06
CA HIS A 86 1.95 29.45 12.04
C HIS A 86 1.25 28.12 12.38
N GLN A 87 1.31 27.66 13.64
CA GLN A 87 0.60 26.45 14.07
C GLN A 87 -0.93 26.59 13.95
N ARG A 88 -1.48 27.77 14.23
CA ARG A 88 -2.93 28.02 14.05
C ARG A 88 -3.32 27.97 12.57
N VAL A 89 -2.54 28.62 11.70
CA VAL A 89 -2.77 28.59 10.24
C VAL A 89 -2.69 27.16 9.69
N LEU A 90 -1.71 26.37 10.15
CA LEU A 90 -1.60 24.96 9.75
C LEU A 90 -2.77 24.11 10.26
N ALA A 91 -3.24 24.35 11.49
CA ALA A 91 -4.38 23.64 12.05
C ALA A 91 -5.68 23.97 11.29
N GLU A 92 -5.91 25.24 10.96
CA GLU A 92 -7.04 25.67 10.14
C GLU A 92 -6.99 25.05 8.74
N ALA A 93 -5.83 25.09 8.07
CA ALA A 93 -5.64 24.46 6.76
C ALA A 93 -5.88 22.94 6.81
N TYR A 94 -5.44 22.27 7.87
CA TYR A 94 -5.68 20.84 8.07
C TYR A 94 -7.17 20.52 8.20
N VAL A 95 -7.93 21.31 8.98
CA VAL A 95 -9.39 21.12 9.12
C VAL A 95 -10.09 21.28 7.77
N VAL A 96 -9.72 22.29 6.98
CA VAL A 96 -10.28 22.50 5.64
C VAL A 96 -9.96 21.32 4.71
N ALA A 97 -8.70 20.84 4.72
CA ALA A 97 -8.28 19.70 3.90
C ALA A 97 -9.03 18.41 4.28
N VAL A 98 -9.25 18.15 5.57
CA VAL A 98 -10.03 17.00 6.05
C VAL A 98 -11.49 17.11 5.61
N GLN A 99 -12.10 18.29 5.73
CA GLN A 99 -13.49 18.49 5.28
C GLN A 99 -13.64 18.25 3.78
N GLN A 100 -12.72 18.77 2.97
CA GLN A 100 -12.70 18.53 1.53
C GLN A 100 -12.55 17.03 1.22
N ALA A 101 -11.60 16.36 1.85
CA ALA A 101 -11.37 14.93 1.66
C ALA A 101 -12.60 14.10 2.04
N VAL A 102 -13.30 14.43 3.13
CA VAL A 102 -14.53 13.73 3.54
C VAL A 102 -15.61 13.84 2.47
N VAL A 103 -15.83 15.04 1.91
CA VAL A 103 -16.84 15.26 0.86
C VAL A 103 -16.47 14.49 -0.42
N GLU A 104 -15.23 14.61 -0.89
CA GLU A 104 -14.77 13.99 -2.14
C GLU A 104 -14.69 12.45 -2.04
N THR A 105 -14.37 11.91 -0.86
CA THR A 105 -14.26 10.45 -0.65
C THR A 105 -15.60 9.77 -0.34
N ALA A 106 -16.66 10.51 -0.03
CA ALA A 106 -17.95 9.93 0.34
C ALA A 106 -18.52 8.96 -0.72
N LYS A 107 -18.46 9.35 -2.00
CA LYS A 107 -18.94 8.51 -3.11
C LYS A 107 -18.12 7.23 -3.30
N PRO A 108 -16.78 7.28 -3.48
CA PRO A 108 -15.99 6.06 -3.62
C PRO A 108 -16.04 5.18 -2.36
N MET A 109 -16.17 5.75 -1.16
CA MET A 109 -16.39 4.98 0.08
C MET A 109 -17.66 4.13 0.01
N ARG A 110 -18.79 4.73 -0.41
CA ARG A 110 -20.05 3.99 -0.59
C ARG A 110 -19.94 2.90 -1.64
N HIS A 111 -19.28 3.18 -2.78
CA HIS A 111 -19.06 2.17 -3.82
C HIS A 111 -18.20 1.00 -3.31
N GLY A 112 -17.12 1.30 -2.60
CA GLY A 112 -16.27 0.28 -1.98
C GLY A 112 -16.99 -0.55 -0.93
N LEU A 113 -17.85 0.09 -0.11
CA LEU A 113 -18.68 -0.60 0.87
C LEU A 113 -19.69 -1.56 0.20
N VAL A 114 -20.40 -1.11 -0.83
CA VAL A 114 -21.31 -1.97 -1.60
C VAL A 114 -20.54 -3.12 -2.25
N GLY A 115 -19.34 -2.86 -2.78
CA GLY A 115 -18.45 -3.90 -3.30
C GLY A 115 -18.09 -4.94 -2.25
N ALA A 116 -17.64 -4.51 -1.06
CA ALA A 116 -17.28 -5.40 0.04
C ALA A 116 -18.48 -6.21 0.57
N LEU A 117 -19.66 -5.59 0.71
CA LEU A 117 -20.89 -6.30 1.07
C LEU A 117 -21.31 -7.29 -0.01
N GLY A 118 -21.12 -6.93 -1.28
CA GLY A 118 -21.28 -7.83 -2.41
C GLY A 118 -20.39 -9.07 -2.28
N LEU A 119 -19.11 -8.91 -1.94
CA LEU A 119 -18.18 -10.04 -1.72
C LEU A 119 -18.65 -10.95 -0.58
N VAL A 120 -19.16 -10.39 0.51
CA VAL A 120 -19.78 -11.17 1.59
C VAL A 120 -20.98 -11.97 1.09
N ALA A 121 -21.84 -11.36 0.27
CA ALA A 121 -22.99 -12.03 -0.33
C ALA A 121 -22.58 -13.15 -1.30
N VAL A 122 -21.54 -12.95 -2.13
CA VAL A 122 -20.99 -14.00 -3.01
C VAL A 122 -20.39 -15.14 -2.17
N GLY A 123 -19.70 -14.84 -1.07
CA GLY A 123 -19.21 -15.84 -0.12
C GLY A 123 -20.33 -16.69 0.47
N ALA A 124 -21.43 -16.05 0.91
CA ALA A 124 -22.62 -16.75 1.40
C ALA A 124 -23.28 -17.61 0.31
N PHE A 125 -23.35 -17.10 -0.93
CA PHE A 125 -23.85 -17.84 -2.09
C PHE A 125 -23.00 -19.09 -2.36
N ARG A 126 -21.66 -18.98 -2.38
CA ARG A 126 -20.76 -20.14 -2.53
C ARG A 126 -20.97 -21.17 -1.42
N PHE A 127 -21.13 -20.71 -0.19
CA PHE A 127 -21.40 -21.60 0.94
C PHE A 127 -22.73 -22.35 0.77
N ALA A 128 -23.78 -21.67 0.28
CA ALA A 128 -25.06 -22.31 -0.02
C ALA A 128 -24.94 -23.35 -1.14
N VAL A 129 -24.29 -23.00 -2.26
CA VAL A 129 -24.03 -23.91 -3.38
C VAL A 129 -23.22 -25.14 -2.93
N TRP A 130 -22.19 -24.94 -2.11
CA TRP A 130 -21.43 -26.03 -1.50
C TRP A 130 -22.30 -26.93 -0.62
N ARG A 131 -23.17 -26.34 0.21
CA ARG A 131 -24.08 -27.06 1.12
C ARG A 131 -25.12 -27.92 0.39
N PHE A 132 -25.47 -27.58 -0.84
CA PHE A 132 -26.37 -28.36 -1.72
C PHE A 132 -25.65 -29.44 -2.54
N GLY A 133 -24.34 -29.65 -2.32
CA GLY A 133 -23.59 -30.80 -2.85
C GLY A 133 -22.91 -30.57 -4.20
N THR A 134 -22.94 -29.35 -4.74
CA THR A 134 -22.19 -28.99 -5.95
C THR A 134 -20.76 -28.60 -5.59
N LEU A 135 -19.81 -29.50 -5.84
CA LEU A 135 -18.37 -29.24 -5.70
C LEU A 135 -17.80 -28.60 -6.98
N PRO A 136 -16.86 -27.65 -6.87
CA PRO A 136 -16.17 -27.11 -8.04
C PRO A 136 -15.22 -28.16 -8.64
N GLU A 137 -15.28 -28.35 -9.96
CA GLU A 137 -14.41 -29.31 -10.68
C GLU A 137 -12.93 -28.87 -10.69
N VAL A 138 -12.66 -27.57 -10.85
CA VAL A 138 -11.33 -26.96 -10.74
C VAL A 138 -11.17 -26.30 -9.37
N SER A 139 -11.01 -27.12 -8.34
CA SER A 139 -11.06 -26.68 -6.93
C SER A 139 -10.02 -25.61 -6.57
N SER A 140 -8.83 -25.65 -7.17
CA SER A 140 -7.74 -24.71 -6.84
C SER A 140 -8.04 -23.26 -7.22
N GLY A 141 -8.64 -23.01 -8.40
CA GLY A 141 -8.99 -21.66 -8.86
C GLY A 141 -10.08 -21.02 -8.00
N HIS A 142 -11.13 -21.77 -7.66
CA HIS A 142 -12.20 -21.28 -6.78
C HIS A 142 -11.74 -21.09 -5.34
N LEU A 143 -10.86 -21.96 -4.81
CA LEU A 143 -10.27 -21.77 -3.49
C LEU A 143 -9.44 -20.49 -3.42
N LEU A 144 -8.62 -20.21 -4.44
CA LEU A 144 -7.82 -19.00 -4.51
C LEU A 144 -8.69 -17.74 -4.48
N SER A 145 -9.79 -17.73 -5.24
CA SER A 145 -10.77 -16.63 -5.22
C SER A 145 -11.47 -16.47 -3.87
N ILE A 146 -11.82 -17.57 -3.18
CA ILE A 146 -12.43 -17.49 -1.83
C ILE A 146 -11.46 -16.84 -0.84
N PHE A 147 -10.18 -17.21 -0.87
CA PHE A 147 -9.18 -16.55 -0.02
C PHE A 147 -9.00 -15.09 -0.39
N SER A 148 -8.97 -14.78 -1.70
CA SER A 148 -8.85 -13.41 -2.21
C SER A 148 -9.99 -12.53 -1.71
N ASP A 149 -11.24 -13.00 -1.83
CA ASP A 149 -12.42 -12.29 -1.33
C ASP A 149 -12.33 -12.03 0.18
N ALA A 150 -11.90 -13.04 0.96
CA ALA A 150 -11.75 -12.92 2.40
C ALA A 150 -10.70 -11.87 2.77
N PHE A 151 -9.56 -11.83 2.08
CA PHE A 151 -8.55 -10.78 2.27
C PHE A 151 -9.07 -9.41 1.86
N CYS A 152 -9.79 -9.31 0.74
CA CYS A 152 -10.39 -8.06 0.27
C CYS A 152 -11.39 -7.48 1.28
N VAL A 153 -12.26 -8.33 1.83
CA VAL A 153 -13.22 -7.93 2.87
C VAL A 153 -12.48 -7.55 4.15
N ALA A 154 -11.55 -8.38 4.63
CA ALA A 154 -10.83 -8.13 5.88
C ALA A 154 -10.00 -6.83 5.83
N ALA A 155 -9.34 -6.55 4.71
CA ALA A 155 -8.50 -5.37 4.55
C ALA A 155 -9.31 -4.10 4.18
N GLY A 156 -10.29 -4.23 3.28
CA GLY A 156 -11.04 -3.08 2.75
C GLY A 156 -12.19 -2.62 3.64
N LEU A 157 -12.95 -3.54 4.25
CA LEU A 157 -14.16 -3.21 4.99
C LEU A 157 -13.94 -2.24 6.16
N PRO A 158 -12.89 -2.38 7.00
CA PRO A 158 -12.64 -1.44 8.08
C PRO A 158 -12.41 0.00 7.57
N VAL A 159 -11.76 0.14 6.42
CA VAL A 159 -11.50 1.45 5.80
C VAL A 159 -12.79 2.04 5.24
N PHE A 160 -13.62 1.24 4.56
CA PHE A 160 -14.89 1.73 3.99
C PHE A 160 -15.93 2.12 5.04
N ILE A 161 -15.92 1.48 6.22
CA ILE A 161 -16.81 1.82 7.34
C ILE A 161 -16.32 3.06 8.08
N GLN A 162 -15.02 3.14 8.39
CA GLN A 162 -14.47 4.21 9.23
C GLN A 162 -14.09 5.48 8.42
N GLY A 163 -13.96 5.36 7.10
CA GLY A 163 -13.63 6.46 6.20
C GLY A 163 -12.23 7.05 6.44
N VAL A 164 -12.14 8.38 6.27
CA VAL A 164 -10.90 9.16 6.41
C VAL A 164 -10.32 9.07 7.85
N ASN A 165 -11.17 8.83 8.84
CA ASN A 165 -10.76 8.73 10.25
C ASN A 165 -10.28 7.33 10.67
N SER A 166 -10.19 6.39 9.73
CA SER A 166 -9.81 5.02 10.01
C SER A 166 -8.41 4.91 10.62
N PHE A 167 -8.21 3.88 11.45
CA PHE A 167 -6.90 3.55 12.01
C PHE A 167 -5.87 3.32 10.89
N VAL A 168 -6.29 2.74 9.76
CA VAL A 168 -5.44 2.48 8.59
C VAL A 168 -4.89 3.78 7.99
N VAL A 169 -5.72 4.83 7.86
CA VAL A 169 -5.28 6.12 7.33
C VAL A 169 -4.31 6.80 8.31
N LYS A 170 -4.65 6.79 9.61
CA LYS A 170 -3.85 7.44 10.66
C LYS A 170 -2.46 6.84 10.83
N ASN A 171 -2.31 5.53 10.64
CA ASN A 171 -1.01 4.84 10.73
C ASN A 171 -0.26 4.76 9.39
N GLY A 172 -0.79 5.38 8.31
CA GLY A 172 -0.12 5.33 7.01
C GLY A 172 -0.13 3.94 6.36
N TRP A 173 -1.14 3.10 6.65
CA TRP A 173 -1.26 1.75 6.08
C TRP A 173 -2.16 1.67 4.85
N LEU A 174 -2.74 2.81 4.44
CA LEU A 174 -3.68 2.85 3.31
C LEU A 174 -3.04 2.37 2.00
N GLY A 175 -1.77 2.71 1.76
CA GLY A 175 -1.01 2.23 0.61
C GLY A 175 -0.87 0.71 0.60
N ALA A 176 -0.51 0.10 1.73
CA ALA A 176 -0.40 -1.34 1.85
C ALA A 176 -1.76 -2.05 1.62
N VAL A 177 -2.84 -1.54 2.21
CA VAL A 177 -4.20 -2.07 1.99
C VAL A 177 -4.58 -1.99 0.51
N LEU A 178 -4.31 -0.85 -0.14
CA LEU A 178 -4.55 -0.65 -1.56
C LEU A 178 -3.77 -1.65 -2.43
N THR A 179 -2.48 -1.87 -2.15
CA THR A 179 -1.65 -2.86 -2.85
C THR A 179 -2.20 -4.28 -2.65
N VAL A 180 -2.63 -4.63 -1.43
CA VAL A 180 -3.27 -5.94 -1.15
C VAL A 180 -4.53 -6.10 -1.99
N LEU A 181 -5.44 -5.13 -2.00
CA LEU A 181 -6.67 -5.18 -2.81
C LEU A 181 -6.37 -5.33 -4.30
N PHE A 182 -5.37 -4.58 -4.79
CA PHE A 182 -4.94 -4.67 -6.19
C PHE A 182 -4.38 -6.07 -6.51
N CYS A 183 -3.43 -6.58 -5.72
CA CYS A 183 -2.84 -7.91 -5.91
C CYS A 183 -3.88 -9.03 -5.86
N MET A 184 -4.84 -8.93 -4.94
CA MET A 184 -5.97 -9.87 -4.84
C MET A 184 -6.83 -9.83 -6.10
N SER A 185 -7.23 -8.64 -6.56
CA SER A 185 -8.01 -8.50 -7.80
C SER A 185 -7.29 -9.06 -9.05
N VAL A 186 -5.97 -8.88 -9.15
CA VAL A 186 -5.16 -9.46 -10.24
C VAL A 186 -5.10 -10.98 -10.13
N THR A 187 -4.97 -11.50 -8.90
CA THR A 187 -4.91 -12.94 -8.63
C THR A 187 -6.23 -13.63 -8.96
N SER A 188 -7.37 -13.04 -8.55
CA SER A 188 -8.69 -13.54 -8.93
C SER A 188 -8.95 -13.41 -10.43
N GLY A 189 -8.48 -12.33 -11.07
CA GLY A 189 -8.51 -12.20 -12.52
C GLY A 189 -7.73 -13.31 -13.24
N ALA A 190 -6.54 -13.64 -12.75
CA ALA A 190 -5.75 -14.77 -13.27
C ALA A 190 -6.46 -16.11 -13.03
N ALA A 191 -7.08 -16.32 -11.86
CA ALA A 191 -7.87 -17.51 -11.57
C ALA A 191 -9.05 -17.67 -12.55
N LEU A 192 -9.77 -16.57 -12.84
CA LEU A 192 -10.83 -16.56 -13.85
C LEU A 192 -10.29 -16.91 -15.24
N LEU A 193 -9.16 -16.36 -15.65
CA LEU A 193 -8.54 -16.70 -16.94
C LEU A 193 -8.17 -18.19 -17.03
N ILE A 194 -7.62 -18.76 -15.95
CA ILE A 194 -7.31 -20.20 -15.86
C ILE A 194 -8.59 -21.02 -16.01
N VAL A 195 -9.65 -20.69 -15.28
CA VAL A 195 -10.94 -21.39 -15.37
C VAL A 195 -11.55 -21.26 -16.78
N CYS A 196 -11.53 -20.08 -17.38
CA CYS A 196 -12.01 -19.89 -18.76
C CYS A 196 -11.17 -20.68 -19.79
N TRP A 197 -9.86 -20.79 -19.58
CA TRP A 197 -8.96 -21.49 -20.50
C TRP A 197 -9.12 -23.01 -20.43
N PHE A 198 -9.21 -23.58 -19.22
CA PHE A 198 -9.29 -25.03 -19.03
C PHE A 198 -10.73 -25.57 -18.95
N GLY A 199 -11.70 -24.73 -18.57
CA GLY A 199 -13.10 -25.08 -18.36
C GLY A 199 -13.90 -25.37 -19.63
N HIS A 200 -13.34 -25.10 -20.82
CA HIS A 200 -13.99 -25.37 -22.10
C HIS A 200 -14.19 -26.86 -22.45
N THR A 201 -13.80 -27.79 -21.58
CA THR A 201 -13.63 -29.20 -21.97
C THR A 201 -14.70 -30.17 -21.47
N GLN A 202 -15.73 -29.77 -20.71
CA GLN A 202 -16.74 -30.72 -20.23
C GLN A 202 -18.18 -30.19 -20.38
N PRO A 203 -19.06 -30.89 -21.11
CA PRO A 203 -20.48 -30.57 -21.14
C PRO A 203 -21.12 -30.89 -19.78
N ILE A 204 -21.62 -29.86 -19.09
CA ILE A 204 -22.24 -30.00 -17.78
C ILE A 204 -23.59 -30.73 -17.95
N SER A 205 -23.71 -31.94 -17.40
CA SER A 205 -24.99 -32.66 -17.34
C SER A 205 -25.87 -32.11 -16.21
N VAL A 206 -26.42 -30.91 -16.37
CA VAL A 206 -27.34 -30.33 -15.36
C VAL A 206 -28.79 -30.75 -15.62
N ARG A 207 -29.42 -31.27 -14.57
CA ARG A 207 -30.87 -31.40 -14.45
C ARG A 207 -31.40 -30.00 -14.12
N PRO A 208 -32.06 -29.28 -15.04
CA PRO A 208 -32.36 -27.87 -14.84
C PRO A 208 -33.33 -27.66 -13.68
N MET A 209 -32.95 -26.87 -12.69
CA MET A 209 -33.83 -26.51 -11.55
C MET A 209 -34.84 -25.42 -11.96
N PHE A 210 -34.51 -24.57 -12.96
CA PHE A 210 -35.40 -23.54 -13.50
C PHE A 210 -35.38 -23.50 -15.03
N LYS A 211 -36.54 -23.70 -15.68
CA LYS A 211 -36.65 -23.78 -17.16
C LYS A 211 -36.10 -22.56 -17.91
N HIS A 212 -36.16 -21.36 -17.31
CA HIS A 212 -35.69 -20.12 -17.96
C HIS A 212 -34.19 -19.88 -17.81
N PHE A 213 -33.56 -20.43 -16.78
CA PHE A 213 -32.11 -20.31 -16.55
C PHE A 213 -31.32 -21.50 -17.07
N ALA A 214 -32.00 -22.58 -17.47
CA ALA A 214 -31.41 -23.80 -17.97
C ALA A 214 -30.38 -23.59 -19.10
N ALA A 215 -30.61 -22.63 -20.00
CA ALA A 215 -29.69 -22.35 -21.11
C ALA A 215 -28.40 -21.64 -20.65
N ILE A 216 -28.49 -20.77 -19.63
CA ILE A 216 -27.32 -20.07 -19.08
C ILE A 216 -26.56 -21.01 -18.14
N GLU A 217 -27.28 -21.77 -17.31
CA GLU A 217 -26.72 -22.76 -16.38
C GLU A 217 -26.06 -23.95 -17.13
N ALA A 218 -26.53 -24.26 -18.34
CA ALA A 218 -25.89 -25.24 -19.22
C ALA A 218 -24.57 -24.76 -19.84
N VAL A 219 -24.31 -23.44 -19.84
CA VAL A 219 -23.11 -22.83 -20.45
C VAL A 219 -22.13 -22.33 -19.39
N ILE A 220 -22.62 -21.86 -18.24
CA ILE A 220 -21.83 -21.28 -17.16
C ILE A 220 -22.32 -21.86 -15.82
N GLY A 221 -21.44 -22.55 -15.10
CA GLY A 221 -21.78 -23.11 -13.79
C GLY A 221 -22.03 -22.01 -12.75
N ALA A 222 -22.79 -22.32 -11.70
CA ALA A 222 -23.03 -21.39 -10.59
C ALA A 222 -21.72 -20.90 -9.94
N TRP A 223 -20.70 -21.76 -9.89
CA TRP A 223 -19.37 -21.45 -9.40
C TRP A 223 -18.62 -20.44 -10.28
N ASP A 224 -18.80 -20.50 -11.59
CA ASP A 224 -18.18 -19.57 -12.56
C ASP A 224 -18.85 -18.19 -12.48
N CYS A 225 -20.19 -18.16 -12.39
CA CYS A 225 -20.94 -16.93 -12.13
C CYS A 225 -20.46 -16.25 -10.83
N ALA A 226 -20.27 -17.02 -9.76
CA ALA A 226 -19.74 -16.49 -8.51
C ALA A 226 -18.30 -15.97 -8.66
N LEU A 227 -17.44 -16.68 -9.41
CA LEU A 227 -16.08 -16.25 -9.69
C LEU A 227 -16.02 -14.92 -10.46
N VAL A 228 -16.81 -14.78 -11.53
CA VAL A 228 -16.93 -13.54 -12.31
C VAL A 228 -17.43 -12.39 -11.43
N ALA A 229 -18.45 -12.64 -10.61
CA ALA A 229 -18.98 -11.64 -9.68
C ALA A 229 -17.91 -11.18 -8.68
N SER A 230 -17.15 -12.10 -8.09
CA SER A 230 -16.04 -11.77 -7.19
C SER A 230 -15.00 -10.89 -7.86
N VAL A 231 -14.48 -11.28 -9.03
CA VAL A 231 -13.46 -10.49 -9.76
C VAL A 231 -13.96 -9.06 -10.01
N ALA A 232 -15.21 -8.91 -10.45
CA ALA A 232 -15.80 -7.59 -10.69
C ALA A 232 -15.92 -6.75 -9.41
N LEU A 233 -16.34 -7.35 -8.30
CA LEU A 233 -16.50 -6.68 -7.01
C LEU A 233 -15.14 -6.32 -6.38
N GLU A 234 -14.13 -7.18 -6.47
CA GLU A 234 -12.77 -6.90 -6.03
C GLU A 234 -12.13 -5.76 -6.83
N ALA A 235 -12.27 -5.77 -8.16
CA ALA A 235 -11.80 -4.69 -9.01
C ALA A 235 -12.51 -3.37 -8.67
N ALA A 236 -13.84 -3.40 -8.42
CA ALA A 236 -14.59 -2.22 -8.00
C ALA A 236 -14.13 -1.70 -6.63
N ALA A 237 -13.82 -2.58 -5.67
CA ALA A 237 -13.29 -2.22 -4.37
C ALA A 237 -11.88 -1.62 -4.48
N ALA A 238 -11.00 -2.22 -5.28
CA ALA A 238 -9.64 -1.71 -5.54
C ALA A 238 -9.67 -0.33 -6.21
N VAL A 239 -10.51 -0.14 -7.23
CA VAL A 239 -10.68 1.17 -7.90
C VAL A 239 -11.27 2.21 -6.94
N SER A 240 -12.22 1.83 -6.09
CA SER A 240 -12.80 2.72 -5.09
C SER A 240 -11.76 3.14 -4.05
N MET A 241 -10.93 2.20 -3.56
CA MET A 241 -9.83 2.47 -2.66
C MET A 241 -8.77 3.37 -3.31
N TRP A 242 -8.44 3.13 -4.58
CA TRP A 242 -7.53 3.97 -5.35
C TRP A 242 -8.03 5.41 -5.43
N ARG A 243 -9.32 5.63 -5.68
CA ARG A 243 -9.92 6.97 -5.70
C ARG A 243 -9.77 7.67 -4.36
N VAL A 244 -9.98 6.96 -3.26
CA VAL A 244 -9.83 7.49 -1.89
C VAL A 244 -8.39 7.86 -1.61
N TYR A 245 -7.46 6.94 -1.89
CA TYR A 245 -6.03 7.16 -1.76
C TYR A 245 -5.59 8.43 -2.52
N ARG A 246 -6.01 8.58 -3.78
CA ARG A 246 -5.70 9.76 -4.59
C ARG A 246 -6.22 11.06 -3.98
N VAL A 247 -7.45 11.09 -3.46
CA VAL A 247 -8.01 12.29 -2.81
C VAL A 247 -7.18 12.65 -1.57
N LEU A 248 -6.89 11.67 -0.70
CA LEU A 248 -6.09 11.90 0.51
C LEU A 248 -4.67 12.38 0.19
N ARG A 249 -4.03 11.83 -0.84
CA ARG A 249 -2.73 12.30 -1.35
C ARG A 249 -2.80 13.74 -1.86
N ARG A 250 -3.84 14.09 -2.63
CA ARG A 250 -4.02 15.45 -3.19
C ARG A 250 -4.29 16.50 -2.13
N CYS A 251 -5.07 16.16 -1.09
CA CYS A 251 -5.31 17.03 0.05
C CYS A 251 -4.09 17.12 1.00
N GLY A 252 -3.00 16.40 0.73
CA GLY A 252 -1.82 16.37 1.61
C GLY A 252 -2.07 15.70 2.96
N LEU A 253 -3.13 14.89 3.08
CA LEU A 253 -3.46 14.14 4.29
C LEU A 253 -2.75 12.78 4.36
N TYR A 254 -2.07 12.38 3.29
CA TYR A 254 -1.32 11.13 3.22
C TYR A 254 0.05 11.30 2.56
N PRO A 255 1.14 10.75 3.13
CA PRO A 255 1.21 10.01 4.40
C PRO A 255 0.93 10.92 5.63
N PRO A 256 0.57 10.35 6.80
CA PRO A 256 0.16 11.13 7.98
C PRO A 256 1.25 12.06 8.54
N ASP A 257 2.53 11.73 8.31
CA ASP A 257 3.67 12.54 8.71
C ASP A 257 4.09 13.57 7.64
N ALA A 258 3.45 13.55 6.47
CA ALA A 258 3.64 14.61 5.50
C ALA A 258 3.10 15.89 6.12
N HIS A 259 3.96 16.90 6.25
CA HIS A 259 3.50 18.22 6.63
C HIS A 259 2.44 18.64 5.61
N PRO A 260 1.23 19.06 6.03
CA PRO A 260 0.21 19.53 5.11
C PRO A 260 0.86 20.67 4.35
N ARG A 261 1.30 20.39 3.11
CA ARG A 261 1.97 21.37 2.27
C ARG A 261 0.88 22.35 1.88
N GLY A 262 0.66 23.34 2.75
CA GLY A 262 0.01 24.57 2.34
C GLY A 262 0.72 24.99 1.07
N THR A 263 0.00 25.00 -0.05
CA THR A 263 0.43 25.60 -1.32
C THR A 263 1.63 24.97 -2.04
N GLY A 264 1.93 23.69 -1.84
CA GLY A 264 2.82 22.96 -2.77
C GLY A 264 2.14 22.70 -4.12
N PRO A 265 2.88 22.60 -5.25
CA PRO A 265 2.28 22.24 -6.53
C PRO A 265 1.56 20.88 -6.40
N ILE A 266 0.32 20.83 -6.89
CA ILE A 266 -0.55 19.65 -6.85
C ILE A 266 0.23 18.46 -7.40
N SER A 267 0.67 17.56 -6.51
CA SER A 267 1.45 16.40 -6.93
C SER A 267 0.55 15.47 -7.73
N ARG A 268 0.96 15.17 -8.96
CA ARG A 268 0.26 14.18 -9.79
C ARG A 268 0.49 12.81 -9.14
N VAL A 269 -0.58 12.23 -8.60
CA VAL A 269 -0.55 10.87 -8.04
C VAL A 269 -0.43 9.86 -9.18
N SER A 270 0.69 9.15 -9.25
CA SER A 270 0.99 8.20 -10.32
C SER A 270 0.34 6.85 -10.06
N TYR A 271 -0.15 6.17 -11.09
CA TYR A 271 -0.66 4.79 -10.95
C TYR A 271 0.41 3.80 -10.48
N LEU A 272 1.70 4.13 -10.64
CA LEU A 272 2.81 3.32 -10.11
C LEU A 272 2.80 3.26 -8.58
N GLU A 273 2.16 4.21 -7.89
CA GLU A 273 1.97 4.16 -6.42
C GLU A 273 1.12 2.97 -5.95
N LEU A 274 0.46 2.24 -6.87
CA LEU A 274 -0.23 0.97 -6.55
C LEU A 274 0.77 -0.17 -6.24
N VAL A 275 1.94 -0.14 -6.87
CA VAL A 275 2.91 -1.24 -6.88
C VAL A 275 4.20 -0.84 -6.17
N CYS A 276 4.58 0.43 -6.23
CA CYS A 276 5.81 0.98 -5.67
C CYS A 276 5.52 2.02 -4.60
N GLU A 277 6.47 2.22 -3.69
CA GLU A 277 6.43 3.36 -2.78
C GLU A 277 6.40 4.68 -3.55
N ALA A 278 5.74 5.70 -2.99
CA ALA A 278 5.56 6.97 -3.68
C ALA A 278 6.86 7.65 -4.09
N ASP A 279 7.90 7.53 -3.26
CA ASP A 279 9.21 8.11 -3.52
C ASP A 279 9.91 7.44 -4.72
N ASP A 280 9.71 6.13 -4.89
CA ASP A 280 10.27 5.38 -6.01
C ASP A 280 9.49 5.62 -7.30
N ALA A 281 8.16 5.73 -7.21
CA ALA A 281 7.33 6.14 -8.34
C ALA A 281 7.72 7.54 -8.85
N GLU A 282 8.01 8.48 -7.95
CA GLU A 282 8.46 9.83 -8.30
C GLU A 282 9.85 9.83 -8.96
N LYS A 283 10.82 9.07 -8.41
CA LYS A 283 12.14 8.91 -9.04
C LYS A 283 12.01 8.34 -10.45
N TRP A 284 11.19 7.31 -10.63
CA TRP A 284 11.02 6.69 -11.94
C TRP A 284 10.37 7.63 -12.95
N MET A 285 9.35 8.39 -12.55
CA MET A 285 8.74 9.42 -13.41
C MET A 285 9.73 10.50 -13.82
N ARG A 286 10.62 10.91 -12.92
CA ARG A 286 11.68 11.89 -13.23
C ARG A 286 12.74 11.33 -14.18
N SER A 287 13.04 10.03 -14.09
CA SER A 287 13.99 9.36 -14.99
C SER A 287 13.45 9.15 -16.41
N CYS A 288 12.13 9.17 -16.59
CA CYS A 288 11.49 8.96 -17.90
C CYS A 288 10.56 10.13 -18.26
N PRO A 289 11.09 11.31 -18.66
CA PRO A 289 10.29 12.50 -18.96
C PRO A 289 9.26 12.28 -20.09
N GLN A 290 9.51 11.34 -21.00
CA GLN A 290 8.61 10.97 -22.10
C GLN A 290 7.24 10.42 -21.63
N LEU A 291 7.18 9.84 -20.41
CA LEU A 291 5.92 9.35 -19.82
C LEU A 291 5.12 10.46 -19.12
N GLY A 292 5.72 11.62 -18.84
CA GLY A 292 5.08 12.75 -18.18
C GLY A 292 4.16 13.58 -19.09
N GLU A 293 4.41 13.56 -20.41
CA GLU A 293 3.69 14.36 -21.40
C GLU A 293 2.48 13.66 -22.04
N ALA A 294 2.38 12.33 -21.94
CA ALA A 294 1.30 11.56 -22.57
C ALA A 294 -0.09 11.76 -21.91
N GLY A 295 -0.14 12.44 -20.77
CA GLY A 295 -1.38 13.02 -20.24
C GLY A 295 -1.47 14.48 -20.66
N GLY A 296 -1.95 14.74 -21.88
CA GLY A 296 -2.56 16.04 -22.20
C GLY A 296 -3.54 16.44 -21.10
N PRO A 297 -3.85 17.73 -20.91
CA PRO A 297 -4.70 18.17 -19.81
C PRO A 297 -5.98 17.33 -19.83
N LEU A 298 -6.08 16.41 -18.87
CA LEU A 298 -7.36 15.91 -18.42
C LEU A 298 -8.02 17.19 -17.92
N VAL A 299 -8.82 17.80 -18.80
CA VAL A 299 -9.78 18.82 -18.46
C VAL A 299 -10.66 18.14 -17.41
N VAL A 300 -10.22 18.26 -16.17
CA VAL A 300 -11.11 18.20 -15.03
C VAL A 300 -11.99 19.40 -15.29
N GLU A 301 -13.11 19.19 -15.98
CA GLU A 301 -14.22 20.12 -15.88
C GLU A 301 -14.44 20.29 -14.39
N THR A 302 -13.92 21.40 -13.86
CA THR A 302 -14.46 21.98 -12.65
C THR A 302 -15.93 22.16 -12.96
N ILE A 303 -16.73 21.20 -12.53
CA ILE A 303 -18.16 21.36 -12.36
C ILE A 303 -18.26 22.54 -11.41
N SER A 304 -18.39 23.73 -11.96
CA SER A 304 -18.81 24.89 -11.21
C SER A 304 -20.20 24.49 -10.70
N VAL A 305 -20.28 24.25 -9.40
CA VAL A 305 -21.57 24.12 -8.73
C VAL A 305 -22.17 25.51 -8.81
N GLY A 306 -22.89 25.76 -9.90
CA GLY A 306 -23.73 26.94 -10.07
C GLY A 306 -24.70 26.92 -8.91
N THR A 307 -24.44 27.80 -7.95
CA THR A 307 -25.40 28.09 -6.89
C THR A 307 -26.39 29.06 -7.54
N GLU A 308 -27.39 28.53 -8.25
CA GLU A 308 -28.55 29.32 -8.64
C GLU A 308 -29.28 29.71 -7.35
N ALA A 309 -29.03 30.94 -6.92
CA ALA A 309 -29.88 31.63 -5.97
C ALA A 309 -31.26 31.77 -6.62
N THR A 310 -32.24 31.04 -6.10
CA THR A 310 -33.65 31.23 -6.38
C THR A 310 -34.11 32.38 -5.49
N ASP A 311 -34.22 33.57 -6.07
CA ASP A 311 -35.01 34.66 -5.51
C ASP A 311 -36.48 34.39 -5.86
N ASP A 312 -37.25 33.97 -4.87
CA ASP A 312 -38.72 34.07 -4.79
C ASP A 312 -39.11 34.81 -3.50
#